data_AF-A0A964LXJ0-F1
#
_entry.id   AF-A0A964LXJ0-F1
#
_cell.length_a   1.000
_cell.length_b   1.000
_cell.length_c   1.000
_cell.angle_alpha   90.00
_cell.angle_beta   90.00
_cell.angle_gamma   90.00
#
_symmetry.space_group_name_H-M   'P 1'
#
loop_
_entity.id
_entity.type
_entity.pdbx_description
1 polymer ?
#
loop_
_entity_poly.entity_id
_entity_poly.type
_entity_poly.pdbx_seq_one_letter_code
_entity_poly.pdbx_strand_id
1 'polypeptide(L)' 'MNTPTPPRPATLHDVAEAAGVSLITASRALGNPSIVSEKTRERVRQAVEATGYIPNLLAGG' A
#
# COMPACT_ATOMS: atom_id res chain seq x y z
N MET A 1 -5.96 -18.73 -25.11
CA MET A 1 -5.14 -17.53 -25.35
C MET A 1 -5.15 -16.73 -24.05
N ASN A 2 -4.06 -16.75 -23.28
CA ASN A 2 -3.99 -15.98 -22.03
C ASN A 2 -3.94 -14.49 -22.39
N THR A 3 -5.04 -13.78 -22.19
CA THR A 3 -5.06 -12.32 -22.29
C THR A 3 -4.21 -11.75 -21.15
N PRO A 4 -3.12 -11.02 -21.43
CA PRO A 4 -2.44 -10.28 -20.38
C PRO A 4 -3.41 -9.19 -19.91
N THR A 5 -3.96 -9.37 -18.70
CA THR A 5 -4.77 -8.38 -18.00
C THR A 5 -4.00 -7.06 -17.99
N PRO A 6 -4.63 -5.92 -18.33
CA PRO A 6 -3.95 -4.62 -18.27
C PRO A 6 -3.35 -4.42 -16.88
N PRO A 7 -2.22 -3.70 -16.75
CA PRO A 7 -1.60 -3.44 -15.45
C PRO A 7 -2.65 -2.74 -14.58
N ARG A 8 -3.22 -3.50 -13.64
CA ARG A 8 -4.18 -2.95 -12.68
C ARG A 8 -3.43 -1.91 -11.86
N PRO A 9 -4.04 -0.75 -11.57
CA PRO A 9 -3.45 0.21 -10.65
C PRO A 9 -3.11 -0.53 -9.36
N ALA A 10 -1.90 -0.29 -8.83
CA ALA A 10 -1.47 -0.91 -7.59
C ALA A 10 -2.56 -0.76 -6.54
N THR A 11 -2.87 -1.87 -5.88
CA THR A 11 -3.91 -1.89 -4.85
C THR A 11 -3.26 -1.86 -3.47
N LEU A 12 -4.05 -1.56 -2.44
CA LEU A 12 -3.60 -1.69 -1.06
C LEU A 12 -3.09 -3.11 -0.75
N HIS A 13 -3.63 -4.11 -1.42
CA HIS A 13 -3.21 -5.50 -1.32
C HIS A 13 -1.78 -5.69 -1.82
N ASP A 14 -1.45 -5.18 -3.01
CA ASP A 14 -0.09 -5.23 -3.57
C ASP A 14 0.90 -4.51 -2.66
N VAL A 15 0.53 -3.35 -2.12
CA VAL A 15 1.35 -2.60 -1.15
C VAL A 15 1.57 -3.41 0.12
N ALA A 16 0.53 -4.08 0.63
CA ALA A 16 0.62 -4.90 1.83
C ALA A 16 1.56 -6.09 1.62
N GLU A 17 1.43 -6.80 0.51
CA GLU A 17 2.33 -7.91 0.16
C GLU A 17 3.77 -7.43 -0.05
N ALA A 18 3.98 -6.35 -0.81
CA ALA A 18 5.30 -5.79 -1.05
C ALA A 18 5.97 -5.27 0.23
N ALA A 19 5.20 -4.72 1.18
CA ALA A 19 5.70 -4.29 2.48
C ALA A 19 5.87 -5.44 3.49
N GLY A 20 5.37 -6.64 3.17
CA GLY A 20 5.37 -7.80 4.07
C GLY A 20 4.47 -7.61 5.29
N VAL A 21 3.34 -6.91 5.12
CA VAL A 21 2.38 -6.64 6.19
C VAL A 21 1.00 -7.13 5.80
N SER A 22 0.13 -7.31 6.81
CA SER A 22 -1.27 -7.64 6.55
C SER A 22 -2.01 -6.47 5.91
N LEU A 23 -3.04 -6.76 5.11
CA LEU A 23 -3.99 -5.76 4.58
C LEU A 23 -4.48 -4.76 5.64
N ILE A 24 -4.80 -5.25 6.83
CA ILE A 24 -5.25 -4.44 7.97
C ILE A 24 -4.17 -3.43 8.35
N THR A 25 -2.91 -3.87 8.40
CA THR A 25 -1.77 -3.00 8.71
C THR A 25 -1.53 -1.97 7.62
N ALA A 26 -1.70 -2.33 6.34
CA ALA A 26 -1.61 -1.37 5.24
C ALA A 26 -2.74 -0.34 5.29
N SER A 27 -3.98 -0.77 5.56
CA SER A 27 -5.14 0.12 5.75
C SER A 27 -4.91 1.08 6.92
N ARG A 28 -4.39 0.57 8.04
CA ARG A 28 -3.96 1.36 9.19
C ARG A 28 -2.80 2.30 8.86
N ALA A 29 -1.81 1.85 8.10
CA ALA A 29 -0.68 2.69 7.70
C ALA A 29 -1.12 3.87 6.82
N LEU A 30 -2.17 3.70 6.01
CA LEU A 30 -2.72 4.78 5.19
C LEU A 30 -3.66 5.70 5.96
N GLY A 31 -4.60 5.13 6.73
CA GLY A 31 -5.60 5.92 7.45
C GLY A 31 -5.10 6.49 8.78
N ASN A 32 -4.20 5.79 9.45
CA ASN A 32 -3.65 6.15 10.78
C ASN A 32 -2.17 5.73 10.87
N PRO A 33 -1.25 6.40 10.16
CA PRO A 33 0.15 5.99 10.15
C PRO A 33 0.84 6.09 11.52
N SER A 34 0.21 6.71 12.53
CA SER A 34 0.71 6.78 13.91
C SER A 34 0.57 5.46 14.69
N ILE A 35 -0.30 4.54 14.26
CA ILE A 35 -0.48 3.24 14.94
C ILE A 35 0.40 2.12 14.37
N VAL A 36 1.21 2.43 13.35
CA VAL A 36 2.23 1.51 12.82
C VAL A 36 3.61 1.99 13.23
N SER A 37 4.51 1.06 13.58
CA SER A 37 5.89 1.41 13.91
C SER A 37 6.59 2.08 12.73
N GLU A 38 7.56 2.95 12.99
CA GLU A 38 8.34 3.63 11.96
C GLU A 38 8.96 2.64 10.96
N LYS A 39 9.47 1.51 11.44
CA LYS A 39 9.99 0.42 10.58
C LYS A 39 8.95 -0.09 9.58
N THR A 40 7.70 -0.21 9.99
CA THR A 40 6.60 -0.66 9.14
C THR A 40 6.18 0.45 8.17
N ARG A 41 6.14 1.70 8.66
CA ARG A 41 5.84 2.87 7.84
C ARG A 41 6.83 3.03 6.70
N GLU A 42 8.12 2.84 6.98
CA GLU A 42 9.20 2.90 5.98
C GLU A 42 9.05 1.79 4.94
N ARG A 43 8.77 0.55 5.37
CA ARG A 43 8.49 -0.56 4.44
C ARG A 43 7.27 -0.31 3.57
N VAL A 44 6.19 0.18 4.15
CA VAL A 44 4.98 0.56 3.41
C VAL A 44 5.31 1.67 2.43
N ARG A 45 6.06 2.70 2.83
CA ARG A 45 6.51 3.77 1.93
C ARG A 45 7.31 3.22 0.75
N GLN A 46 8.30 2.36 0.99
CA GLN A 46 9.10 1.73 -0.06
C GLN A 46 8.24 0.87 -0.98
N ALA A 47 7.31 0.10 -0.42
CA ALA A 47 6.36 -0.71 -1.19
C ALA A 47 5.41 0.16 -2.04
N VAL A 48 4.95 1.29 -1.50
CA VAL A 48 4.13 2.28 -2.21
C VAL A 48 4.91 2.87 -3.38
N GLU A 49 6.17 3.27 -3.17
CA GLU A 49 7.06 3.76 -4.25
C GLU A 49 7.35 2.68 -5.30
N ALA A 50 7.59 1.43 -4.88
CA ALA A 50 7.88 0.31 -5.79
C ALA A 50 6.66 -0.15 -6.59
N THR A 51 5.47 -0.13 -5.98
CA THR A 51 4.21 -0.51 -6.64
C THR A 51 3.61 0.64 -7.45
N GLY A 52 4.04 1.88 -7.20
CA GLY A 52 3.41 3.07 -7.78
C GLY A 52 2.01 3.33 -7.21
N TYR A 53 1.70 2.76 -6.04
CA TYR A 53 0.49 3.11 -5.31
C TYR A 53 0.55 4.58 -4.94
N ILE A 54 -0.44 5.36 -5.32
CA ILE A 54 -0.54 6.75 -4.87
C ILE A 54 -1.64 6.75 -3.80
N PRO A 55 -1.30 6.80 -2.50
CA PRO A 55 -2.31 6.99 -1.49
C PRO A 55 -3.01 8.30 -1.81
N ASN A 56 -4.31 8.23 -2.03
CA ASN A 56 -5.12 9.43 -2.23
C ASN A 56 -5.13 10.18 -0.89
N LEU A 57 -4.20 11.12 -0.73
CA LEU A 57 -4.06 11.98 0.45
C LEU A 57 -5.33 12.81 0.74
N LEU A 58 -6.33 12.74 -0.14
CA LEU A 58 -7.66 13.33 -0.03
C LEU A 58 -8.68 12.48 0.75
N ALA A 59 -8.32 11.30 1.27
CA ALA A 59 -9.24 10.46 2.06
C ALA A 59 -9.40 10.93 3.53
N GLY A 60 -9.51 12.25 3.73
CA GLY A 60 -9.72 12.87 5.04
C GLY A 60 -10.59 14.11 4.90
N GLY A 61 -11.91 13.90 4.87
CA GLY A 61 -12.94 14.90 5.16
C GLY A 61 -13.76 14.42 6.34
#